data_AF-A0A9P7JJZ7-F1
#
_entry.id   AF-A0A9P7JJZ7-F1
#
_cell.length_a   1.000
_cell.length_b   1.000
_cell.length_c   1.000
_cell.angle_alpha   90.00
_cell.angle_beta   90.00
_cell.angle_gamma   90.00
#
_symmetry.space_group_name_H-M   'P 1'
#
loop_
_entity.id
_entity.type
_entity.pdbx_description
1 polymer ?
#
loop_
_entity_poly.entity_id
_entity_poly.type
_entity_poly.pdbx_seq_one_letter_code
_entity_poly.pdbx_strand_id
1 'polypeptide(L)' 'CKSKWRNLKGAFLQVQFIKSTSGLTWSDADGVGVSPENQSVWNELVRSHPAAKPFANKGFIHFATIDEMM' A
#
# COMPACT_ATOMS: atom_id res chain seq x y z
N CYS A 1 -9.84 -12.17 17.05
CA CYS A 1 -10.71 -11.71 15.94
C CYS A 1 -10.14 -12.08 14.57
N LYS A 2 -10.69 -13.10 13.89
CA LYS A 2 -10.22 -13.58 12.57
C LYS A 2 -10.38 -12.54 11.44
N SER A 3 -11.47 -11.77 11.47
CA SER A 3 -11.75 -10.72 10.47
C SER A 3 -10.76 -9.56 10.51
N LYS A 4 -10.38 -9.10 11.72
CA LYS A 4 -9.41 -8.02 11.91
C LYS A 4 -8.03 -8.42 11.37
N TRP A 5 -7.58 -9.63 11.68
CA TRP A 5 -6.31 -10.16 11.14
C TRP A 5 -6.33 -10.29 9.62
N ARG A 6 -7.43 -10.82 9.04
CA ARG A 6 -7.59 -10.91 7.58
C ARG A 6 -7.49 -9.55 6.90
N ASN A 7 -8.12 -8.51 7.48
CA ASN A 7 -8.07 -7.16 6.92
C ASN A 7 -6.66 -6.55 7.03
N LEU A 8 -5.97 -6.74 8.15
CA LEU A 8 -4.59 -6.28 8.32
C LEU A 8 -3.63 -6.97 7.34
N LYS A 9 -3.74 -8.29 7.19
CA LYS A 9 -2.96 -9.04 6.20
C LYS A 9 -3.28 -8.60 4.77
N GLY A 10 -4.55 -8.34 4.47
CA GLY A 10 -4.97 -7.78 3.18
C GLY A 10 -4.30 -6.43 2.89
N ALA A 11 -4.32 -5.51 3.86
CA ALA A 11 -3.64 -4.22 3.77
C ALA A 11 -2.12 -4.38 3.57
N PHE A 12 -1.48 -5.27 4.34
CA PHE A 12 -0.05 -5.57 4.20
C PHE A 12 0.30 -6.01 2.78
N LEU A 13 -0.47 -6.94 2.19
CA LEU A 13 -0.23 -7.43 0.83
C LEU A 13 -0.37 -6.31 -0.22
N GLN A 14 -1.31 -5.38 -0.04
CA GLN A 14 -1.41 -4.22 -0.93
C GLN A 14 -0.17 -3.33 -0.84
N VAL A 15 0.30 -3.04 0.38
CA VAL A 15 1.50 -2.21 0.60
C VAL A 15 2.75 -2.89 0.05
N GLN A 16 2.88 -4.20 0.21
CA GLN A 16 3.98 -4.97 -0.38
C GLN A 16 3.97 -4.89 -1.91
N PHE A 17 2.79 -5.00 -2.53
CA PHE A 17 2.65 -4.86 -3.98
C PHE A 17 3.03 -3.45 -4.46
N ILE A 18 2.58 -2.41 -3.74
CA ILE A 18 2.95 -1.01 -4.02
C ILE A 18 4.47 -0.84 -3.93
N LYS A 19 5.11 -1.32 -2.87
CA LYS A 19 6.58 -1.27 -2.69
C LYS A 19 7.34 -2.00 -3.80
N SER A 20 6.74 -3.03 -4.40
CA SER A 20 7.34 -3.77 -5.53
C SER A 20 7.10 -3.12 -6.90
N THR A 21 6.24 -2.10 -6.98
CA THR A 21 5.89 -1.45 -8.24
C THR A 21 6.93 -0.38 -8.59
N SER A 22 7.65 -0.60 -9.67
CA SER A 22 8.60 0.38 -10.20
C SER A 22 7.92 1.72 -10.51
N GLY A 23 8.57 2.83 -10.13
CA GLY A 23 8.04 4.18 -10.35
C GLY A 23 7.14 4.71 -9.24
N LEU A 24 6.90 3.92 -8.20
CA LEU A 24 6.28 4.40 -6.96
C LEU A 24 7.29 4.43 -5.82
N THR A 25 7.19 5.44 -4.97
CA THR A 25 7.87 5.50 -3.68
C THR A 25 6.90 5.14 -2.57
N TRP A 26 7.43 4.74 -1.41
CA TRP A 26 6.62 4.43 -0.24
C TRP A 26 7.17 5.11 1.02
N SER A 27 6.28 5.73 1.78
CA SER A 27 6.49 6.28 3.12
C SER A 27 5.48 5.66 4.09
N ASP A 28 5.92 5.24 5.27
CA ASP A 28 5.01 4.71 6.29
C ASP A 28 4.09 5.79 6.91
N ALA A 29 4.41 7.07 6.70
CA ALA A 29 3.56 8.20 7.08
C ALA A 29 2.58 8.56 5.95
N ASP A 30 3.09 8.74 4.73
CA ASP A 30 2.35 9.38 3.64
C ASP A 30 1.85 8.38 2.58
N GLY A 31 2.18 7.10 2.71
CA GLY A 31 1.85 6.08 1.72
C GLY A 31 2.66 6.27 0.44
N VAL A 32 2.01 6.25 -0.71
CA VAL A 32 2.69 6.51 -1.99
C VAL A 32 3.16 7.96 -2.11
N GLY A 33 2.40 8.91 -1.54
CA GLY A 33 2.61 10.33 -1.77
C GLY A 33 2.39 10.64 -3.24
N VAL A 34 1.18 10.38 -3.73
CA VAL A 34 0.85 10.52 -5.16
C VAL A 34 1.03 11.97 -5.59
N SER A 35 1.86 12.14 -6.61
CA SER A 35 2.29 13.41 -7.16
C SER A 35 2.19 13.35 -8.69
N PRO A 36 2.20 14.50 -9.41
CA PRO A 36 2.02 14.52 -10.85
C PRO A 36 2.98 13.60 -11.62
N GLU A 37 4.20 13.41 -11.12
CA GLU A 37 5.23 12.55 -11.71
C GLU A 37 4.93 11.04 -11.65
N ASN A 38 4.21 10.58 -10.62
CA ASN A 38 3.89 9.15 -10.41
C ASN A 38 2.40 8.82 -10.60
N GLN A 39 1.58 9.83 -10.90
CA GLN A 39 0.12 9.73 -11.05
C GLN A 39 -0.32 8.68 -12.09
N SER A 40 0.40 8.58 -13.21
CA SER A 40 0.07 7.62 -14.28
C SER A 40 0.25 6.18 -13.80
N VAL A 41 1.40 5.89 -13.17
CA VAL A 41 1.72 4.58 -12.58
C VAL A 41 0.74 4.23 -11.46
N TRP A 42 0.42 5.20 -10.60
CA TRP A 42 -0.57 5.00 -9.54
C TRP A 42 -1.95 4.65 -10.07
N ASN A 43 -2.42 5.36 -11.11
CA ASN A 43 -3.72 5.12 -11.71
C ASN A 43 -3.81 3.72 -12.34
N GLU A 44 -2.74 3.25 -12.99
CA GLU A 44 -2.66 1.90 -13.54
C GLU A 44 -2.66 0.83 -12.43
N LEU A 45 -1.90 1.07 -11.36
CA LEU A 45 -1.88 0.19 -10.19
C LEU A 45 -3.27 0.08 -9.56
N VAL A 46 -3.95 1.19 -9.30
CA VAL A 46 -5.29 1.17 -8.66
C VAL A 46 -6.34 0.54 -9.58
N ARG A 47 -6.17 0.64 -10.91
CA ARG A 47 -7.06 -0.03 -11.86
C ARG A 47 -6.96 -1.55 -11.78
N SER A 48 -5.75 -2.09 -11.58
CA SER A 48 -5.53 -3.53 -11.39
C SER A 48 -5.76 -4.00 -9.95
N HIS A 49 -5.50 -3.13 -8.97
CA HIS A 49 -5.59 -3.39 -7.54
C HIS A 49 -6.41 -2.31 -6.82
N PRO A 50 -7.75 -2.32 -6.94
CA PRO A 50 -8.61 -1.29 -6.34
C PRO A 50 -8.47 -1.17 -4.81
N ALA A 51 -8.08 -2.25 -4.14
CA ALA A 51 -7.84 -2.27 -2.70
C ALA A 51 -6.61 -1.44 -2.27
N ALA A 52 -5.73 -1.07 -3.21
CA ALA A 52 -4.60 -0.18 -2.95
C ALA A 52 -5.01 1.30 -2.79
N LYS A 53 -6.19 1.70 -3.30
CA LYS A 53 -6.67 3.08 -3.33
C LYS A 53 -6.51 3.86 -2.00
N PRO A 54 -6.77 3.28 -0.81
CA PRO A 54 -6.60 3.99 0.46
C PRO A 54 -5.17 4.45 0.72
N PHE A 55 -4.17 3.84 0.10
CA PHE A 55 -2.75 4.08 0.37
C PHE A 55 -2.10 5.15 -0.53
N ALA A 56 -2.90 5.87 -1.33
CA ALA A 56 -2.40 6.96 -2.18
C ALA A 56 -1.62 8.00 -1.38
N ASN A 57 -2.24 8.50 -0.30
CA ASN A 57 -1.70 9.55 0.56
C ASN A 57 -1.85 9.17 2.05
N LYS A 58 -1.83 7.86 2.33
CA LYS A 58 -1.98 7.32 3.68
C LYS A 58 -1.01 6.17 3.85
N GLY A 59 -0.08 6.34 4.77
CA GLY A 59 0.85 5.29 5.14
C GLY A 59 0.19 4.16 5.91
N PHE A 60 0.99 3.14 6.20
CA PHE A 60 0.55 1.95 6.93
C PHE A 60 1.54 1.63 8.05
N ILE A 61 1.34 2.26 9.20
CA ILE A 61 2.21 2.15 10.39
C ILE A 61 2.41 0.71 10.91
N HIS A 62 1.50 -0.21 10.55
CA HIS A 62 1.57 -1.61 10.98
C HIS A 62 2.36 -2.49 10.02
N PHE A 63 2.95 -1.94 8.95
CA PHE A 63 3.68 -2.72 7.96
C PHE A 63 4.82 -3.52 8.61
N ALA A 64 5.75 -2.85 9.30
CA ALA A 64 6.90 -3.49 9.93
C ALA A 64 6.48 -4.55 10.96
N THR A 65 5.51 -4.23 11.82
CA THR A 65 5.01 -5.18 12.82
C THR A 65 4.41 -6.43 12.20
N ILE A 66 3.71 -6.31 11.06
CA ILE A 66 3.14 -7.48 10.37
C ILE A 66 4.24 -8.25 9.63
N ASP A 67 5.22 -7.56 9.05
CA ASP A 67 6.37 -8.16 8.37
C ASP A 67 7.18 -9.07 9.31
N GLU A 68 7.41 -8.62 10.55
CA GLU A 68 8.09 -9.41 11.59
C GLU A 68 7.28 -10.63 12.07
N MET A 69 5.97 -10.64 11.83
CA MET A 69 5.04 -11.69 12.27
C MET A 69 4.73 -12.73 11.18
N MET A 70 5.15 -12.51 9.94
CA MET A 70 4.90 -13.41 8.81
C MET A 70 6.11 -14.27 8.47
#